data_AF-A0A6M8EYX0-F1
#
_entry.id   AF-A0A6M8EYX0-F1
#
_cell.length_a   1.000
_cell.length_b   1.000
_cell.length_c   1.000
_cell.angle_alpha   90.00
_cell.angle_beta   90.00
_cell.angle_gamma   90.00
#
_symmetry.space_group_name_H-M   'P 1'
#
loop_
_entity.id
_entity.type
_entity.pdbx_description
1 polymer ?
#
loop_
_entity_poly.entity_id
_entity_poly.type
_entity_poly.pdbx_seq_one_letter_code
_entity_poly.pdbx_strand_id
1 'polypeptide(L)'
;MANSKMILRTCVVCKGKFEQKELLRLKCEDKKLLFYNNYGRSFYICSDCENILQSDINGKDFKRIEKSLCKECKNKDKYVTQLKEMLTDVR
;
A
#
# COMPACT_ATOMS: atom_id res chain seq x y z
N MET A 1 3.57 12.88 30.40
CA MET A 1 4.39 11.98 29.57
C MET A 1 3.47 11.28 28.60
N ALA A 2 3.51 11.62 27.32
CA ALA A 2 2.55 11.11 26.34
C ALA A 2 2.78 9.60 26.14
N ASN A 3 1.84 8.78 26.62
CA ASN A 3 1.78 7.36 26.34
C ASN A 3 1.32 7.19 24.89
N SER A 4 2.25 7.34 23.93
CA SER A 4 2.01 7.03 22.53
C SER A 4 1.83 5.53 22.41
N LYS A 5 0.59 5.07 22.61
CA LYS A 5 0.18 3.69 22.40
C LYS A 5 0.61 3.27 21.00
N MET A 6 1.50 2.29 20.92
CA MET A 6 2.01 1.77 19.65
C MET A 6 0.85 1.14 18.88
N ILE A 7 0.39 1.81 17.81
CA ILE A 7 -0.71 1.33 16.99
C ILE A 7 -0.13 0.40 15.92
N LEU A 8 -0.46 -0.88 15.99
CA LEU A 8 -0.14 -1.83 14.93
C LEU A 8 -1.23 -1.85 13.87
N ARG A 9 -0.84 -1.94 12.59
CA ARG A 9 -1.72 -2.11 11.45
C ARG A 9 -1.24 -3.26 10.57
N THR A 10 -2.16 -3.79 9.77
CA THR A 10 -1.89 -4.93 8.90
C THR A 10 -1.59 -4.46 7.50
N CYS A 11 -0.48 -4.90 6.92
CA CYS A 11 -0.20 -4.71 5.50
C CYS A 11 -1.20 -5.51 4.66
N VAL A 12 -1.85 -4.88 3.68
CA VAL A 12 -2.87 -5.56 2.87
C VAL A 12 -2.31 -6.62 1.93
N VAL A 13 -1.02 -6.53 1.58
CA VAL A 13 -0.35 -7.46 0.67
C VAL A 13 0.12 -8.73 1.39
N CYS A 14 0.97 -8.59 2.42
CA CYS A 14 1.60 -9.72 3.11
C CYS A 14 0.84 -10.18 4.37
N LYS A 15 -0.14 -9.40 4.84
CA LYS A 15 -0.89 -9.63 6.10
C LYS A 15 -0.04 -9.57 7.38
N GLY A 16 1.22 -9.14 7.31
CA GLY A 16 2.05 -8.85 8.47
C GLY A 16 1.54 -7.64 9.26
N LYS A 17 1.82 -7.62 10.58
CA LYS A 17 1.48 -6.51 11.48
C LYS A 17 2.72 -5.66 11.74
N PHE A 18 2.62 -4.37 11.53
CA PHE A 18 3.72 -3.41 11.68
C PHE A 18 3.23 -2.16 12.41
N GLU A 19 4.16 -1.35 12.92
CA GLU A 19 3.77 -0.06 13.48
C GLU A 19 3.15 0.84 12.41
N GLN A 20 2.08 1.55 12.76
CA GLN A 20 1.38 2.43 11.81
C GLN A 20 2.31 3.49 11.19
N LYS A 21 3.33 3.94 11.94
CA LYS A 21 4.32 4.94 11.49
C LYS A 21 5.27 4.40 10.41
N GLU A 22 5.41 3.08 10.29
CA GLU A 22 6.30 2.40 9.35
C GLU A 22 5.59 1.97 8.06
N LEU A 23 4.28 2.19 7.99
CA LEU A 23 3.44 1.72 6.89
C LEU A 23 3.04 2.89 5.99
N LEU A 24 3.20 2.70 4.69
CA LEU A 24 2.64 3.61 3.70
C LEU A 24 1.11 3.50 3.71
N ARG A 25 0.44 4.64 3.93
CA ARG A 25 -1.02 4.73 3.97
C ARG A 25 -1.59 5.31 2.67
N LEU A 26 -2.38 4.51 1.98
CA LEU A 26 -2.98 4.84 0.69
C LEU A 26 -4.51 4.80 0.76
N LYS A 27 -5.15 5.42 -0.22
CA LYS A 27 -6.57 5.27 -0.52
C LYS A 27 -6.77 5.06 -2.03
N CYS A 28 -7.94 4.55 -2.39
CA CYS A 28 -8.39 4.55 -3.78
C CYS A 28 -9.56 5.53 -3.94
N GLU A 29 -9.50 6.37 -4.95
CA GLU A 29 -10.53 7.34 -5.30
C GLU A 29 -10.58 7.44 -6.82
N ASP A 30 -11.77 7.31 -7.42
CA ASP A 30 -11.97 7.38 -8.88
C ASP A 30 -10.98 6.53 -9.70
N LYS A 31 -10.77 5.29 -9.26
CA LYS A 31 -9.83 4.30 -9.85
C LYS A 31 -8.35 4.71 -9.83
N LYS A 32 -8.00 5.69 -8.99
CA LYS A 32 -6.64 6.14 -8.76
C LYS A 32 -6.17 5.79 -7.36
N LEU A 33 -4.92 5.36 -7.24
CA LEU A 33 -4.21 5.30 -5.97
C LEU A 33 -3.74 6.69 -5.58
N LEU A 34 -3.96 7.05 -4.33
CA LEU A 34 -3.57 8.33 -3.75
C LEU A 34 -3.01 8.12 -2.35
N PHE A 35 -2.13 9.01 -1.91
CA PHE A 35 -1.78 9.11 -0.50
C PHE A 35 -3.03 9.46 0.32
N TYR A 36 -3.10 8.91 1.53
CA TYR A 36 -4.25 9.15 2.38
C TYR A 36 -4.31 10.61 2.86
N ASN A 37 -5.45 11.26 2.65
CA ASN A 37 -5.68 12.68 2.93
C ASN A 37 -6.60 12.91 4.14
N ASN A 38 -6.60 12.02 5.13
CA ASN A 38 -7.49 12.07 6.30
C ASN A 38 -8.99 11.86 6.01
N TYR A 39 -9.34 11.47 4.78
CA TYR A 39 -10.71 11.21 4.39
C TYR A 39 -10.87 9.91 3.61
N GLY A 40 -12.00 9.23 3.81
CA GLY A 40 -12.37 8.02 3.10
C GLY A 40 -11.73 6.73 3.63
N ARG A 41 -11.89 5.64 2.88
CA ARG A 41 -11.32 4.33 3.22
C ARG A 41 -9.85 4.28 2.82
N SER A 42 -9.01 3.88 3.76
CA SER A 42 -7.57 3.75 3.57
C SER A 42 -7.09 2.34 3.89
N PHE A 43 -5.94 1.99 3.36
CA PHE A 43 -5.22 0.77 3.67
C PHE A 43 -3.72 1.03 3.78
N TYR A 44 -2.99 0.01 4.24
CA TYR A 44 -1.58 0.10 4.56
C TYR A 44 -0.75 -0.91 3.77
N ILE A 45 0.43 -0.49 3.33
CA ILE A 45 1.46 -1.32 2.70
C ILE A 45 2.74 -1.17 3.54
N CYS A 46 3.50 -2.26 3.71
CA CYS A 46 4.78 -2.24 4.41
C CYS A 46 5.96 -2.03 3.47
N SER A 47 7.05 -1.53 4.04
CA SER A 47 8.31 -1.28 3.34
C SER A 47 8.81 -2.46 2.53
N ASP A 48 8.71 -3.69 3.03
CA ASP A 48 9.11 -4.89 2.27
C ASP A 48 8.30 -5.04 0.96
N CYS A 49 6.99 -4.78 1.01
CA CYS A 49 6.14 -4.85 -0.18
C CYS A 49 6.36 -3.67 -1.12
N GLU A 50 6.76 -2.51 -0.60
CA GLU A 50 7.20 -1.36 -1.40
C GLU A 50 8.52 -1.65 -2.10
N ASN A 51 9.49 -2.23 -1.40
CA ASN A 51 10.81 -2.60 -1.94
C ASN A 51 10.70 -3.61 -3.09
N ILE A 52 9.77 -4.58 -3.00
CA ILE A 52 9.47 -5.52 -4.09
C ILE A 52 9.00 -4.79 -5.37
N LEU A 53 8.37 -3.63 -5.24
CA LEU A 53 7.88 -2.85 -6.38
C LEU A 53 8.99 -2.00 -7.02
N GLN A 54 10.00 -1.62 -6.24
CA GLN A 54 11.17 -0.85 -6.69
C GLN A 54 12.22 -1.73 -7.40
N SER A 55 12.18 -3.06 -7.25
CA SER A 55 13.06 -4.00 -7.94
C SER A 55 12.36 -4.74 -9.10
N ASP A 56 13.10 -5.64 -9.76
CA ASP A 56 12.56 -6.56 -10.77
C ASP A 56 11.51 -7.49 -10.14
N ILE A 57 10.25 -7.05 -10.20
CA ILE A 57 9.13 -7.79 -9.64
C ILE A 57 8.88 -9.07 -10.44
N ASN A 58 8.89 -10.22 -9.76
CA ASN A 58 8.51 -11.48 -10.39
C ASN A 58 6.98 -11.55 -10.60
N GLY A 59 6.54 -12.42 -11.53
CA GLY A 59 5.12 -12.53 -11.87
C GLY A 59 4.21 -13.02 -10.73
N LYS A 60 4.76 -13.72 -9.72
CA LYS A 60 4.00 -14.20 -8.56
C LYS A 60 3.68 -13.05 -7.61
N ASP A 61 4.67 -12.23 -7.29
CA ASP A 61 4.53 -11.07 -6.42
C ASP A 61 3.68 -9.99 -7.08
N PHE A 62 3.83 -9.78 -8.40
CA PHE A 62 2.95 -8.89 -9.16
C PHE A 62 1.48 -9.26 -8.97
N LYS A 63 1.11 -10.54 -9.20
CA LYS A 63 -0.26 -11.02 -9.03
C LYS A 63 -0.75 -10.93 -7.58
N ARG A 64 0.14 -11.12 -6.60
CA ARG A 64 -0.21 -11.01 -5.18
C ARG A 64 -0.57 -9.57 -4.81
N ILE A 65 0.25 -8.61 -5.23
CA ILE A 65 0.03 -7.19 -4.99
C ILE A 65 -1.21 -6.72 -5.73
N GLU A 66 -1.34 -7.06 -7.02
CA GLU A 66 -2.49 -6.70 -7.86
C GLU A 66 -3.82 -7.14 -7.24
N LYS A 67 -3.92 -8.41 -6.82
CA LYS A 67 -5.13 -8.93 -6.16
C LYS A 67 -5.47 -8.17 -4.88
N SER A 68 -4.45 -7.82 -4.11
CA SER A 68 -4.62 -7.09 -2.85
C SER A 68 -5.13 -5.67 -3.11
N LEU A 69 -4.52 -4.95 -4.05
CA LEU A 69 -4.93 -3.59 -4.42
C LEU A 69 -6.34 -3.56 -5.04
N CYS A 70 -6.63 -4.47 -5.98
CA CYS A 70 -7.97 -4.55 -6.57
C CYS A 70 -9.06 -4.83 -5.51
N LYS A 71 -8.75 -5.61 -4.47
CA LYS A 71 -9.67 -5.88 -3.37
C LYS A 71 -9.96 -4.63 -2.54
N GLU A 72 -8.92 -3.88 -2.18
CA GLU A 72 -9.09 -2.64 -1.40
C GLU A 72 -9.79 -1.54 -2.22
N CYS A 73 -9.47 -1.43 -3.51
CA CYS A 73 -10.11 -0.47 -4.42
C CYS A 73 -11.49 -0.92 -4.94
N LYS A 74 -11.89 -2.18 -4.70
CA LYS A 74 -13.17 -2.78 -5.15
C LYS A 74 -13.41 -2.71 -6.66
N ASN A 75 -12.35 -2.64 -7.46
CA ASN A 75 -12.42 -2.65 -8.92
C ASN A 75 -11.09 -3.16 -9.51
N LYS A 76 -11.06 -3.40 -10.82
CA LYS A 76 -9.86 -3.83 -11.55
C LYS A 76 -9.30 -2.65 -12.33
N ASP A 77 -8.08 -2.24 -11.99
CA ASP A 77 -7.32 -1.22 -12.70
C ASP A 77 -5.80 -1.52 -12.55
N LYS A 78 -4.94 -0.75 -13.19
CA LYS A 78 -3.48 -0.90 -13.22
C LYS A 78 -2.81 -0.40 -11.92
N TYR A 79 -3.33 -0.83 -10.78
CA TYR A 79 -2.89 -0.33 -9.47
C TYR A 79 -1.43 -0.63 -9.14
N VAL A 80 -0.89 -1.75 -9.61
CA VAL A 80 0.54 -2.05 -9.40
C VAL A 80 1.42 -1.06 -10.14
N THR A 81 1.04 -0.68 -11.37
CA THR A 81 1.75 0.33 -12.16
C THR A 81 1.66 1.70 -11.50
N GLN A 82 0.46 2.13 -11.11
CA GLN A 82 0.27 3.41 -10.41
C GLN A 82 1.10 3.48 -9.13
N LEU A 83 1.12 2.39 -8.33
CA LEU A 83 1.92 2.35 -7.12
C LEU A 83 3.42 2.43 -7.40
N LYS A 84 3.91 1.78 -8.47
CA LYS A 84 5.32 1.90 -8.88
C LYS A 84 5.68 3.33 -9.22
N GLU A 85 4.87 3.99 -10.05
CA GLU A 85 5.06 5.39 -10.44
C GLU A 85 5.10 6.32 -9.21
N MET A 86 4.14 6.16 -8.29
CA MET A 86 4.12 6.92 -7.03
C MET A 86 5.36 6.71 -6.16
N LEU A 87 5.97 5.51 -6.17
CA LEU A 87 7.16 5.21 -5.38
C LEU A 87 8.45 5.68 -6.05
N THR A 88 8.46 5.85 -7.39
CA THR A 88 9.61 6.36 -8.15
C THR A 88 9.65 7.89 -8.21
N ASP A 89 8.50 8.56 -8.27
CA ASP A 89 8.40 10.03 -8.36
C ASP A 89 8.69 10.79 -7.05
N VAL A 90 8.83 10.08 -5.93
CA VAL A 90 9.12 10.67 -4.61
C VAL A 90 10.64 10.79 -4.35
N ARG A 91 11.49 10.51 -5.36
CA ARG A 91 12.95 10.64 -5.27
C ARG A 91 13.53 11.68 -6.21
#